data_AF-A0A350Y2B2-F1
#
_entry.id   AF-A0A350Y2B2-F1
#
_cell.length_a   1.000
_cell.length_b   1.000
_cell.length_c   1.000
_cell.angle_alpha   90.00
_cell.angle_beta   90.00
_cell.angle_gamma   90.00
#
_symmetry.space_group_name_H-M   'P 1'
#
loop_
_entity.id
_entity.type
_entity.pdbx_description
1 polymer ?
#
loop_
_entity_poly.entity_id
_entity_poly.type
_entity_poly.pdbx_seq_one_letter_code
_entity_poly.pdbx_strand_id
1 'polypeptide(L)'
;MPSLNPPLTKDDFINSRWQDVINRSNRKECVAYSEGFRQKAEEAKEAGNVREQAVFEILAYVTYGAIKPDSTEEFFAEIFQNLTDEHLDFLTEIAPEISDPELQARVADILWVKRRNYQMAQLAVSAYLQSATALEDSDHWTWCFQKIERTLRLARTIRYQVETVVAHIEAILNYQQKVEQSDPWVKFAGMFKDDPLFDEFVEDMAAYRRELDAEASNHEPTSEENQPA
;
A
#
# COMPACT_ATOMS: atom_id res chain seq x y z
N MET A 1 -1.18 22.39 9.33
CA MET A 1 -0.62 22.96 8.08
C MET A 1 -1.49 24.14 7.68
N PRO A 2 -0.90 25.30 7.35
CA PRO A 2 -1.65 26.47 6.93
C PRO A 2 -2.30 26.22 5.56
N SER A 3 -3.57 26.63 5.40
CA SER A 3 -4.20 26.68 4.08
C SER A 3 -3.59 27.79 3.24
N LEU A 4 -3.46 27.54 1.94
CA LEU A 4 -2.94 28.51 0.98
C LEU A 4 -4.08 29.11 0.15
N ASN A 5 -3.96 30.40 -0.18
CA ASN A 5 -4.87 31.08 -1.09
C ASN A 5 -4.07 31.76 -2.21
N PRO A 6 -4.10 31.26 -3.46
CA PRO A 6 -4.91 30.12 -3.94
C PRO A 6 -4.42 28.75 -3.40
N PRO A 7 -5.31 27.74 -3.35
CA PRO A 7 -4.95 26.37 -2.95
C PRO A 7 -3.79 25.78 -3.75
N LEU A 8 -3.15 24.74 -3.21
CA LEU A 8 -2.15 23.98 -3.95
C LEU A 8 -2.78 23.30 -5.18
N THR A 9 -2.00 23.20 -6.23
CA THR A 9 -2.39 22.59 -7.50
C THR A 9 -1.47 21.44 -7.84
N LYS A 10 -1.92 20.57 -8.72
CA LYS A 10 -1.08 19.51 -9.31
C LYS A 10 0.27 20.01 -9.87
N ASP A 11 0.31 21.21 -10.44
CA ASP A 11 1.55 21.79 -10.98
C ASP A 11 2.58 22.10 -9.89
N ASP A 12 2.14 22.49 -8.68
CA ASP A 12 3.04 22.70 -7.54
C ASP A 12 3.72 21.39 -7.15
N PHE A 13 2.98 20.28 -7.18
CA PHE A 13 3.52 18.95 -6.94
C PHE A 13 4.51 18.54 -8.03
N ILE A 14 4.14 18.65 -9.31
CA ILE A 14 5.00 18.26 -10.44
C ILE A 14 6.32 19.06 -10.42
N ASN A 15 6.26 20.36 -10.11
CA ASN A 15 7.43 21.24 -10.12
C ASN A 15 8.32 21.09 -8.87
N SER A 16 7.84 20.50 -7.78
CA SER A 16 8.59 20.32 -6.52
C SER A 16 9.79 19.36 -6.61
N ARG A 17 9.87 18.54 -7.67
CA ARG A 17 10.88 17.47 -7.81
C ARG A 17 10.89 16.49 -6.64
N TRP A 18 9.71 16.16 -6.10
CA TRP A 18 9.53 15.20 -5.01
C TRP A 18 10.23 13.85 -5.26
N GLN A 19 10.38 13.42 -6.53
CA GLN A 19 11.08 12.17 -6.86
C GLN A 19 12.53 12.17 -6.38
N ASP A 20 13.19 13.33 -6.29
CA ASP A 20 14.58 13.42 -5.81
C ASP A 20 14.70 12.93 -4.36
N VAL A 21 13.67 13.15 -3.54
CA VAL A 21 13.64 12.67 -2.15
C VAL A 21 13.57 11.15 -2.12
N ILE A 22 12.67 10.57 -2.91
CA ILE A 22 12.48 9.12 -2.98
C ILE A 22 13.72 8.44 -3.56
N ASN A 23 14.31 9.01 -4.61
CA ASN A 23 15.49 8.46 -5.27
C ASN A 23 16.71 8.41 -4.34
N ARG A 24 16.84 9.37 -3.43
CA ARG A 24 17.91 9.41 -2.41
C ARG A 24 17.64 8.54 -1.19
N SER A 25 16.40 8.10 -0.99
CA SER A 25 16.05 7.24 0.14
C SER A 25 16.68 5.87 -0.01
N ASN A 26 17.37 5.42 1.04
CA ASN A 26 17.98 4.08 1.11
C ASN A 26 16.94 2.97 1.15
N ARG A 27 15.70 3.28 1.55
CA ARG A 27 14.57 2.34 1.60
C ARG A 27 13.39 2.92 0.84
N LYS A 28 12.71 2.06 0.08
CA LYS A 28 11.53 2.45 -0.70
C LYS A 28 10.25 2.28 0.12
N GLU A 29 10.22 2.94 1.28
CA GLU A 29 9.13 2.83 2.26
C GLU A 29 8.66 4.23 2.66
N CYS A 30 7.34 4.39 2.89
CA CYS A 30 6.77 5.69 3.26
C CYS A 30 7.51 6.35 4.43
N VAL A 31 7.71 5.61 5.54
CA VAL A 31 8.33 6.18 6.74
C VAL A 31 9.73 6.71 6.46
N ALA A 32 10.49 6.05 5.58
CA ALA A 32 11.82 6.50 5.16
C ALA A 32 11.77 7.80 4.34
N TYR A 33 10.72 8.00 3.54
CA TYR A 33 10.52 9.23 2.76
C TYR A 33 10.18 10.44 3.65
N SER A 34 9.52 10.21 4.80
CA SER A 34 9.02 11.28 5.67
C SER A 34 10.10 12.24 6.16
N GLU A 35 11.31 11.74 6.42
CA GLU A 35 12.44 12.58 6.86
C GLU A 35 12.95 13.45 5.73
N GLY A 36 13.14 12.86 4.53
CA GLY A 36 13.59 13.60 3.36
C GLY A 36 12.57 14.67 2.92
N PHE A 37 11.27 14.40 3.04
CA PHE A 37 10.25 15.42 2.80
C PHE A 37 10.27 16.53 3.85
N ARG A 38 10.49 16.22 5.14
CA ARG A 38 10.64 17.26 6.18
C ARG A 38 11.86 18.14 5.93
N GLN A 39 12.98 17.54 5.55
CA GLN A 39 14.17 18.31 5.18
C GLN A 39 13.87 19.26 4.01
N LYS A 40 13.19 18.77 2.97
CA LYS A 40 12.81 19.60 1.82
C LYS A 40 11.84 20.72 2.16
N ALA A 41 10.90 20.48 3.08
CA ALA A 41 10.02 21.52 3.58
C ALA A 41 10.80 22.65 4.27
N GLU A 42 11.81 22.33 5.08
CA GLU A 42 12.64 23.34 5.73
C GLU A 42 13.53 24.09 4.72
N GLU A 43 14.13 23.40 3.75
CA GLU A 43 14.89 24.05 2.66
C GLU A 43 14.01 25.04 1.87
N ALA A 44 12.78 24.65 1.54
CA ALA A 44 11.83 25.52 0.84
C ALA A 44 11.41 26.72 1.69
N LYS A 45 11.24 26.52 3.00
CA LYS A 45 10.94 27.59 3.96
C LYS A 45 12.10 28.59 4.08
N GLU A 46 13.34 28.12 4.17
CA GLU A 46 14.54 28.97 4.19
C GLU A 46 14.69 29.78 2.88
N ALA A 47 14.31 29.18 1.75
CA ALA A 47 14.28 29.85 0.45
C ALA A 47 13.08 30.80 0.25
N GLY A 48 12.13 30.85 1.19
CA GLY A 48 10.90 31.63 1.07
C GLY A 48 9.89 31.07 0.06
N ASN A 49 10.06 29.83 -0.39
CA ASN A 49 9.16 29.15 -1.31
C ASN A 49 8.00 28.48 -0.57
N VAL A 50 6.99 29.29 -0.21
CA VAL A 50 5.84 28.86 0.61
C VAL A 50 5.04 27.72 -0.03
N ARG A 51 4.91 27.68 -1.36
CA ARG A 51 4.12 26.64 -2.04
C ARG A 51 4.83 25.29 -2.01
N GLU A 52 6.13 25.29 -2.33
CA GLU A 52 6.96 24.09 -2.26
C GLU A 52 7.09 23.57 -0.83
N GLN A 53 7.24 24.47 0.14
CA GLN A 53 7.18 24.12 1.56
C GLN A 53 5.88 23.36 1.88
N ALA A 54 4.72 23.91 1.49
CA ALA A 54 3.43 23.29 1.78
C ALA A 54 3.26 21.92 1.10
N VAL A 55 3.74 21.76 -0.14
CA VAL A 55 3.78 20.44 -0.81
C VAL A 55 4.56 19.44 0.04
N PHE A 56 5.76 19.81 0.47
CA PHE A 56 6.62 18.91 1.24
C PHE A 56 6.13 18.65 2.67
N GLU A 57 5.48 19.61 3.32
CA GLU A 57 4.83 19.39 4.62
C GLU A 57 3.69 18.37 4.52
N ILE A 58 2.86 18.45 3.47
CA ILE A 58 1.79 17.47 3.22
C ILE A 58 2.39 16.09 2.93
N LEU A 59 3.39 16.01 2.04
CA LEU A 59 4.05 14.74 1.72
C LEU A 59 4.74 14.11 2.94
N ALA A 60 5.39 14.91 3.77
CA ALA A 60 5.95 14.47 5.04
C ALA A 60 4.87 13.91 5.98
N TYR A 61 3.73 14.59 6.08
CA TYR A 61 2.66 14.18 6.97
C TYR A 61 2.01 12.85 6.54
N VAL A 62 1.68 12.69 5.25
CA VAL A 62 1.04 11.46 4.74
C VAL A 62 1.96 10.23 4.81
N THR A 63 3.26 10.45 4.85
CA THR A 63 4.28 9.38 4.91
C THR A 63 4.75 9.03 6.32
N TYR A 64 4.49 9.87 7.32
CA TYR A 64 5.01 9.71 8.69
C TYR A 64 4.45 8.47 9.43
N GLY A 65 3.18 8.12 9.23
CA GLY A 65 2.53 7.01 9.94
C GLY A 65 2.98 5.63 9.43
N ALA A 66 3.32 4.70 10.32
CA ALA A 66 3.46 3.30 9.96
C ALA A 66 2.07 2.68 9.68
N ILE A 67 1.96 1.84 8.64
CA ILE A 67 0.77 1.01 8.45
C ILE A 67 0.90 -0.11 9.46
N LYS A 68 0.05 -0.09 10.48
CA LYS A 68 -0.10 -1.22 11.40
C LYS A 68 -1.15 -2.15 10.82
N PRO A 69 -0.80 -3.39 10.42
CA PRO A 69 -1.75 -4.26 9.75
C PRO A 69 -2.95 -4.60 10.64
N ASP A 70 -2.73 -4.76 11.94
CA ASP A 70 -3.75 -4.98 12.97
C ASP A 70 -4.61 -3.73 13.28
N SER A 71 -4.21 -2.54 12.81
CA SER A 71 -4.98 -1.33 13.05
C SER A 71 -6.27 -1.31 12.22
N THR A 72 -7.35 -0.90 12.87
CA THR A 72 -8.63 -0.72 12.19
C THR A 72 -8.55 0.46 11.21
N GLU A 73 -9.45 0.50 10.23
CA GLU A 73 -9.50 1.65 9.31
C GLU A 73 -9.70 2.98 10.05
N GLU A 74 -10.41 2.95 11.18
CA GLU A 74 -10.62 4.12 12.04
C GLU A 74 -9.31 4.62 12.64
N PHE A 75 -8.49 3.73 13.21
CA PHE A 75 -7.19 4.12 13.77
C PHE A 75 -6.27 4.69 12.68
N PHE A 76 -6.27 4.08 11.49
CA PHE A 76 -5.51 4.61 10.36
C PHE A 76 -6.02 6.00 9.94
N ALA A 77 -7.34 6.22 9.90
CA ALA A 77 -7.93 7.52 9.58
C ALA A 77 -7.66 8.61 10.65
N GLU A 78 -7.54 8.22 11.92
CA GLU A 78 -7.21 9.12 13.05
C GLU A 78 -5.79 9.70 12.95
N ILE A 79 -4.83 8.94 12.43
CA ILE A 79 -3.46 9.42 12.17
C ILE A 79 -3.49 10.65 11.27
N PHE A 80 -4.41 10.67 10.30
CA PHE A 80 -4.56 11.73 9.29
C PHE A 80 -5.75 12.65 9.56
N GLN A 81 -6.17 12.79 10.81
CA GLN A 81 -7.30 13.66 11.19
C GLN A 81 -7.08 15.14 10.86
N ASN A 82 -5.82 15.59 10.77
CA ASN A 82 -5.49 17.00 10.50
C ASN A 82 -5.47 17.35 9.00
N LEU A 83 -5.81 16.41 8.11
CA LEU A 83 -6.01 16.73 6.69
C LEU A 83 -7.34 17.46 6.52
N THR A 84 -7.28 18.65 5.92
CA THR A 84 -8.45 19.45 5.54
C THR A 84 -8.98 18.98 4.19
N ASP A 85 -10.17 19.45 3.80
CA ASP A 85 -10.71 19.16 2.47
C ASP A 85 -9.80 19.67 1.35
N GLU A 86 -9.19 20.84 1.52
CA GLU A 86 -8.21 21.37 0.55
C GLU A 86 -6.99 20.46 0.39
N HIS A 87 -6.48 19.87 1.50
CA HIS A 87 -5.40 18.90 1.41
C HIS A 87 -5.86 17.63 0.69
N LEU A 88 -7.07 17.15 0.97
CA LEU A 88 -7.61 15.94 0.33
C LEU A 88 -7.94 16.16 -1.16
N ASP A 89 -8.37 17.35 -1.55
CA ASP A 89 -8.56 17.74 -2.96
C ASP A 89 -7.22 17.71 -3.70
N PHE A 90 -6.20 18.36 -3.13
CA PHE A 90 -4.84 18.33 -3.66
C PHE A 90 -4.29 16.91 -3.76
N LEU A 91 -4.44 16.09 -2.71
CA LEU A 91 -4.02 14.68 -2.72
C LEU A 91 -4.74 13.87 -3.81
N THR A 92 -6.04 14.15 -4.05
CA THR A 92 -6.82 13.51 -5.11
C THR A 92 -6.27 13.84 -6.49
N GLU A 93 -5.87 15.09 -6.73
CA GLU A 93 -5.28 15.50 -8.02
C GLU A 93 -3.92 14.87 -8.29
N ILE A 94 -3.08 14.72 -7.26
CA ILE A 94 -1.71 14.21 -7.45
C ILE A 94 -1.62 12.68 -7.44
N ALA A 95 -2.59 11.97 -6.84
CA ALA A 95 -2.51 10.51 -6.68
C ALA A 95 -2.19 9.76 -7.99
N PRO A 96 -2.80 10.08 -9.14
CA PRO A 96 -2.50 9.43 -10.42
C PRO A 96 -1.12 9.81 -11.00
N GLU A 97 -0.54 10.93 -10.58
CA GLU A 97 0.76 11.44 -11.06
C GLU A 97 1.95 10.87 -10.28
N ILE A 98 1.70 10.25 -9.12
CA ILE A 98 2.74 9.65 -8.29
C ILE A 98 3.24 8.37 -8.98
N SER A 99 4.48 8.39 -9.45
CA SER A 99 5.12 7.24 -10.11
C SER A 99 5.71 6.20 -9.16
N ASP A 100 5.95 6.56 -7.89
CA ASP A 100 6.46 5.63 -6.88
C ASP A 100 5.30 4.82 -6.28
N PRO A 101 5.27 3.48 -6.43
CA PRO A 101 4.12 2.68 -5.99
C PRO A 101 3.83 2.79 -4.50
N GLU A 102 4.87 2.95 -3.69
CA GLU A 102 4.74 3.06 -2.23
C GLU A 102 4.02 4.34 -1.83
N LEU A 103 4.48 5.50 -2.35
CA LEU A 103 3.83 6.77 -2.08
C LEU A 103 2.42 6.84 -2.71
N GLN A 104 2.24 6.28 -3.92
CA GLN A 104 0.95 6.27 -4.60
C GLN A 104 -0.07 5.49 -3.79
N ALA A 105 0.30 4.29 -3.33
CA ALA A 105 -0.58 3.46 -2.52
C ALA A 105 -0.99 4.16 -1.22
N ARG A 106 -0.03 4.82 -0.56
CA ARG A 106 -0.30 5.55 0.68
C ARG A 106 -1.30 6.69 0.48
N VAL A 107 -1.08 7.54 -0.52
CA VAL A 107 -1.96 8.68 -0.79
C VAL A 107 -3.37 8.18 -1.16
N ALA A 108 -3.45 7.15 -2.00
CA ALA A 108 -4.72 6.59 -2.44
C ALA A 108 -5.50 5.90 -1.28
N ASP A 109 -4.81 5.20 -0.37
CA ASP A 109 -5.41 4.56 0.80
C ASP A 109 -5.95 5.61 1.79
N ILE A 110 -5.21 6.70 2.02
CA ILE A 110 -5.70 7.85 2.82
C ILE A 110 -7.00 8.41 2.22
N LEU A 111 -7.05 8.60 0.90
CA LEU A 111 -8.26 9.10 0.23
C LEU A 111 -9.43 8.11 0.33
N TRP A 112 -9.17 6.80 0.31
CA TRP A 112 -10.18 5.80 0.60
C TRP A 112 -10.72 5.93 2.02
N VAL A 113 -9.87 5.95 3.05
CA VAL A 113 -10.37 5.98 4.44
C VAL A 113 -11.01 7.31 4.82
N LYS A 114 -10.56 8.44 4.23
CA LYS A 114 -11.07 9.77 4.55
C LYS A 114 -12.31 10.16 3.74
N ARG A 115 -12.43 9.70 2.49
CA ARG A 115 -13.51 10.13 1.57
C ARG A 115 -14.34 8.99 1.00
N ARG A 116 -13.99 7.73 1.28
CA ARG A 116 -14.60 6.55 0.65
C ARG A 116 -14.56 6.63 -0.88
N ASN A 117 -13.49 7.24 -1.42
CA ASN A 117 -13.29 7.32 -2.86
C ASN A 117 -12.90 5.95 -3.41
N TYR A 118 -13.85 5.26 -4.04
CA TYR A 118 -13.67 3.90 -4.54
C TYR A 118 -12.55 3.78 -5.58
N GLN A 119 -12.39 4.78 -6.46
CA GLN A 119 -11.31 4.78 -7.46
C GLN A 119 -9.93 4.83 -6.79
N MET A 120 -9.81 5.58 -5.69
CA MET A 120 -8.56 5.62 -4.91
C MET A 120 -8.31 4.30 -4.17
N ALA A 121 -9.35 3.59 -3.73
CA ALA A 121 -9.17 2.26 -3.17
C ALA A 121 -8.63 1.26 -4.21
N GLN A 122 -9.14 1.30 -5.44
CA GLN A 122 -8.63 0.47 -6.56
C GLN A 122 -7.17 0.81 -6.90
N LEU A 123 -6.83 2.11 -6.90
CA LEU A 123 -5.46 2.59 -7.12
C LEU A 123 -4.53 2.10 -5.98
N ALA A 124 -4.98 2.18 -4.73
CA ALA A 124 -4.22 1.72 -3.58
C ALA A 124 -3.92 0.22 -3.64
N VAL A 125 -4.91 -0.62 -3.97
CA VAL A 125 -4.72 -2.08 -4.14
C VAL A 125 -3.65 -2.37 -5.19
N SER A 126 -3.76 -1.73 -6.35
CA SER A 126 -2.82 -1.95 -7.47
C SER A 126 -1.40 -1.48 -7.10
N ALA A 127 -1.29 -0.32 -6.44
CA ALA A 127 0.00 0.28 -6.09
C ALA A 127 0.69 -0.45 -4.92
N TYR A 128 -0.04 -0.93 -3.91
CA TYR A 128 0.56 -1.73 -2.84
C TYR A 128 1.06 -3.09 -3.35
N LEU A 129 0.39 -3.74 -4.30
CA LEU A 129 0.92 -4.96 -4.94
C LEU A 129 2.25 -4.69 -5.65
N GLN A 130 2.33 -3.59 -6.40
CA GLN A 130 3.57 -3.19 -7.07
C GLN A 130 4.68 -2.84 -6.05
N SER A 131 4.33 -2.14 -4.98
CA SER A 131 5.27 -1.82 -3.89
C SER A 131 5.78 -3.09 -3.19
N ALA A 132 4.89 -4.03 -2.85
CA ALA A 132 5.26 -5.31 -2.26
C ALA A 132 6.18 -6.13 -3.17
N THR A 133 5.90 -6.16 -4.48
CA THR A 133 6.78 -6.83 -5.45
C THR A 133 8.16 -6.16 -5.53
N ALA A 134 8.21 -4.83 -5.51
CA ALA A 134 9.46 -4.08 -5.61
C ALA A 134 10.33 -4.17 -4.34
N LEU A 135 9.70 -4.41 -3.19
CA LEU A 135 10.35 -4.54 -1.89
C LEU A 135 10.61 -6.00 -1.51
N GLU A 136 10.32 -6.95 -2.40
CA GLU A 136 10.53 -8.38 -2.17
C GLU A 136 12.05 -8.66 -2.03
N ASP A 137 12.52 -8.56 -0.79
CA ASP A 137 13.89 -8.85 -0.36
C ASP A 137 13.83 -10.07 0.56
N SER A 138 14.64 -11.09 0.26
CA SER A 138 14.73 -12.32 1.05
C SER A 138 15.15 -12.05 2.50
N ASP A 139 15.93 -11.00 2.73
CA ASP A 139 16.45 -10.67 4.07
C ASP A 139 15.46 -9.84 4.91
N HIS A 140 14.43 -9.25 4.28
CA HIS A 140 13.54 -8.28 4.92
C HIS A 140 12.05 -8.42 4.52
N TRP A 141 11.58 -9.68 4.44
CA TRP A 141 10.21 -10.03 4.03
C TRP A 141 9.09 -9.36 4.85
N THR A 142 9.35 -9.03 6.12
CA THR A 142 8.38 -8.39 7.02
C THR A 142 7.91 -7.03 6.49
N TRP A 143 8.71 -6.36 5.67
CA TRP A 143 8.36 -5.07 5.06
C TRP A 143 7.30 -5.23 3.96
N CYS A 144 7.32 -6.35 3.23
CA CYS A 144 6.29 -6.68 2.24
C CYS A 144 5.00 -7.14 2.88
N PHE A 145 5.09 -7.92 3.97
CA PHE A 145 3.94 -8.53 4.63
C PHE A 145 2.86 -7.50 5.01
N GLN A 146 3.24 -6.39 5.62
CA GLN A 146 2.29 -5.36 6.05
C GLN A 146 1.47 -4.77 4.89
N LYS A 147 2.11 -4.62 3.72
CA LYS A 147 1.49 -4.07 2.50
C LYS A 147 0.55 -5.10 1.89
N ILE A 148 0.99 -6.36 1.84
CA ILE A 148 0.21 -7.48 1.32
C ILE A 148 -1.07 -7.67 2.16
N GLU A 149 -0.96 -7.65 3.48
CA GLU A 149 -2.12 -7.74 4.36
C GLU A 149 -3.08 -6.56 4.16
N ARG A 150 -2.57 -5.32 4.14
CA ARG A 150 -3.39 -4.12 3.87
C ARG A 150 -4.07 -4.20 2.50
N THR A 151 -3.36 -4.70 1.49
CA THR A 151 -3.87 -4.90 0.14
C THR A 151 -5.03 -5.90 0.13
N LEU A 152 -4.87 -7.07 0.78
CA LEU A 152 -5.91 -8.09 0.86
C LEU A 152 -7.16 -7.55 1.56
N ARG A 153 -6.99 -6.84 2.68
CA ARG A 153 -8.10 -6.20 3.39
C ARG A 153 -8.84 -5.21 2.50
N LEU A 154 -8.12 -4.28 1.86
CA LEU A 154 -8.72 -3.31 0.93
C LEU A 154 -9.45 -4.02 -0.22
N ALA A 155 -8.79 -4.97 -0.89
CA ALA A 155 -9.33 -5.74 -2.01
C ALA A 155 -10.63 -6.46 -1.63
N ARG A 156 -10.68 -7.10 -0.46
CA ARG A 156 -11.89 -7.75 0.06
C ARG A 156 -12.99 -6.75 0.39
N THR A 157 -12.67 -5.65 1.06
CA THR A 157 -13.63 -4.59 1.43
C THR A 157 -14.32 -4.02 0.20
N ILE A 158 -13.56 -3.75 -0.86
CA ILE A 158 -14.08 -3.11 -2.09
C ILE A 158 -14.45 -4.12 -3.19
N ARG A 159 -14.23 -5.43 -2.95
CA ARG A 159 -14.42 -6.54 -3.90
C ARG A 159 -13.72 -6.30 -5.24
N TYR A 160 -12.42 -6.02 -5.20
CA TYR A 160 -11.62 -5.69 -6.38
C TYR A 160 -10.32 -6.48 -6.40
N GLN A 161 -10.09 -7.22 -7.50
CA GLN A 161 -8.87 -8.00 -7.75
C GLN A 161 -8.46 -8.93 -6.59
N VAL A 162 -9.42 -9.50 -5.86
CA VAL A 162 -9.14 -10.34 -4.69
C VAL A 162 -8.31 -11.56 -5.10
N GLU A 163 -8.67 -12.18 -6.22
CA GLU A 163 -8.00 -13.35 -6.78
C GLU A 163 -6.55 -13.03 -7.19
N THR A 164 -6.31 -11.84 -7.75
CA THR A 164 -4.95 -11.37 -8.10
C THR A 164 -4.10 -11.19 -6.85
N VAL A 165 -4.67 -10.61 -5.79
CA VAL A 165 -3.96 -10.42 -4.51
C VAL A 165 -3.64 -11.77 -3.88
N VAL A 166 -4.60 -12.70 -3.86
CA VAL A 166 -4.40 -14.07 -3.35
C VAL A 166 -3.33 -14.81 -4.15
N ALA A 167 -3.38 -14.74 -5.49
CA ALA A 167 -2.36 -15.37 -6.33
C ALA A 167 -0.96 -14.81 -6.07
N HIS A 168 -0.84 -13.50 -5.80
CA HIS A 168 0.43 -12.89 -5.42
C HIS A 168 0.93 -13.39 -4.06
N ILE A 169 0.04 -13.52 -3.06
CA ILE A 169 0.36 -14.13 -1.75
C ILE A 169 0.84 -15.57 -1.92
N GLU A 170 0.12 -16.38 -2.69
CA GLU A 170 0.49 -17.77 -2.95
C GLU A 170 1.87 -17.86 -3.64
N ALA A 171 2.18 -16.96 -4.57
CA ALA A 171 3.49 -16.92 -5.22
C ALA A 171 4.63 -16.67 -4.22
N ILE A 172 4.45 -15.71 -3.31
CA ILE A 172 5.44 -15.39 -2.26
C ILE A 172 5.62 -16.57 -1.30
N LEU A 173 4.52 -17.18 -0.83
CA LEU A 173 4.59 -18.33 0.07
C LEU A 173 5.30 -19.53 -0.57
N ASN A 174 5.01 -19.81 -1.85
CA ASN A 174 5.67 -20.87 -2.60
C ASN A 174 7.16 -20.60 -2.82
N TYR A 175 7.54 -19.34 -3.02
CA TYR A 175 8.95 -18.94 -3.11
C TYR A 175 9.67 -19.19 -1.78
N GLN A 176 9.09 -18.75 -0.66
CA GLN A 176 9.63 -18.95 0.68
C GLN A 176 9.79 -20.44 1.02
N GLN A 177 8.79 -21.27 0.72
CA GLN A 177 8.86 -22.72 0.96
C GLN A 177 10.00 -23.39 0.17
N LYS A 178 10.28 -22.94 -1.07
CA LYS A 178 11.41 -23.43 -1.87
C LYS A 178 12.76 -22.97 -1.30
N VAL A 179 12.84 -21.73 -0.82
CA VAL A 179 14.04 -21.21 -0.13
C VAL A 179 14.31 -22.03 1.14
N GLU A 180 13.29 -22.26 1.95
CA GLU A 180 13.39 -23.06 3.18
C GLU A 180 13.80 -24.53 2.93
N GLN A 181 13.33 -25.12 1.82
CA GLN A 181 13.72 -26.48 1.43
C GLN A 181 15.13 -26.58 0.84
N SER A 182 15.70 -25.47 0.33
CA SER A 182 16.98 -25.48 -0.39
C SER A 182 18.19 -25.08 0.44
N ASP A 183 18.02 -24.30 1.53
CA ASP A 183 19.13 -23.86 2.38
C ASP A 183 18.90 -24.15 3.89
N PRO A 184 19.63 -25.12 4.49
CA PRO A 184 19.53 -25.47 5.90
C PRO A 184 19.77 -24.32 6.89
N TRP A 185 20.40 -23.23 6.47
CA TRP A 185 20.64 -22.05 7.32
C TRP A 185 19.39 -21.18 7.53
N VAL A 186 18.38 -21.28 6.65
CA VAL A 186 17.09 -20.58 6.78
C VAL A 186 16.34 -21.02 8.06
N LYS A 187 16.58 -22.25 8.54
CA LYS A 187 16.05 -22.74 9.83
C LYS A 187 16.60 -22.02 11.06
N PHE A 188 17.76 -21.36 10.94
CA PHE A 188 18.42 -20.69 12.06
C PHE A 188 18.15 -19.19 12.12
N ALA A 189 17.60 -18.59 11.06
CA ALA A 189 17.35 -17.16 10.96
C ALA A 189 16.00 -16.74 11.56
N GLY A 190 15.62 -17.24 12.74
CA GLY A 190 14.59 -16.64 13.61
C GLY A 190 13.23 -16.26 12.98
N MET A 191 12.90 -16.79 11.81
CA MET A 191 11.95 -16.22 10.86
C MET A 191 10.50 -16.23 11.37
N PHE A 192 10.16 -17.21 12.21
CA PHE A 192 8.83 -17.41 12.80
C PHE A 192 8.88 -17.98 14.22
N LYS A 193 10.06 -18.00 14.86
CA LYS A 193 10.23 -18.74 16.12
C LYS A 193 9.44 -18.12 17.28
N ASP A 194 9.13 -16.83 17.17
CA ASP A 194 8.50 -16.03 18.22
C ASP A 194 7.22 -15.31 17.77
N ASP A 195 6.67 -15.60 16.57
CA ASP A 195 5.38 -15.04 16.14
C ASP A 195 4.22 -15.95 16.58
N PRO A 196 3.42 -15.55 17.58
CA PRO A 196 2.36 -16.38 18.13
C PRO A 196 1.13 -16.53 17.21
N LEU A 197 1.05 -15.79 16.09
CA LEU A 197 -0.10 -15.78 15.18
C LEU A 197 0.16 -16.51 13.86
N PHE A 198 1.39 -16.99 13.63
CA PHE A 198 1.77 -17.59 12.36
C PHE A 198 0.94 -18.84 12.02
N ASP A 199 0.74 -19.71 13.01
CA ASP A 199 -0.06 -20.93 12.83
C ASP A 199 -1.53 -20.61 12.51
N GLU A 200 -2.10 -19.59 13.17
CA GLU A 200 -3.48 -19.12 12.93
C GLU A 200 -3.64 -18.53 11.52
N PHE A 201 -2.68 -17.71 11.07
CA PHE A 201 -2.68 -17.14 9.72
C PHE A 201 -2.65 -18.21 8.61
N VAL A 202 -1.83 -19.25 8.79
CA VAL A 202 -1.76 -20.37 7.84
C VAL A 202 -3.08 -21.14 7.78
N GLU A 203 -3.71 -21.37 8.94
CA GLU A 203 -5.02 -22.02 9.01
C GLU A 203 -6.12 -21.19 8.34
N ASP A 204 -6.13 -19.87 8.55
CA ASP A 204 -7.09 -18.94 7.94
C ASP A 204 -6.95 -18.90 6.41
N MET A 205 -5.72 -18.83 5.90
CA MET A 205 -5.45 -18.88 4.46
C MET A 205 -5.90 -20.20 3.86
N ALA A 206 -5.67 -21.33 4.55
CA ALA A 206 -6.12 -22.64 4.10
C ALA A 206 -7.64 -22.82 4.18
N ALA A 207 -8.33 -22.18 5.13
CA ALA A 207 -9.79 -22.16 5.20
C ALA A 207 -10.38 -21.36 4.05
N TYR A 208 -9.86 -20.16 3.79
CA TYR A 208 -10.30 -19.32 2.69
C TYR A 208 -10.10 -19.99 1.33
N ARG A 209 -8.99 -20.72 1.14
CA ARG A 209 -8.76 -21.51 -0.08
C ARG A 209 -9.85 -22.57 -0.31
N ARG A 210 -10.24 -23.28 0.75
CA ARG A 210 -11.30 -24.30 0.68
C ARG A 210 -12.66 -23.68 0.31
N GLU A 211 -12.95 -22.49 0.80
CA GLU A 211 -14.16 -21.75 0.43
C GLU A 211 -14.14 -21.36 -1.05
N LEU A 212 -13.04 -20.80 -1.55
CA LEU A 212 -12.89 -20.43 -2.96
C LEU A 212 -12.97 -21.64 -3.90
N ASP A 213 -12.29 -22.74 -3.56
CA ASP A 213 -12.34 -23.96 -4.37
C ASP A 213 -13.75 -24.58 -4.38
N ALA A 214 -14.49 -24.47 -3.27
CA ALA A 214 -15.88 -24.91 -3.21
C ALA A 214 -16.83 -24.01 -4.04
N GLU A 215 -16.66 -22.69 -4.00
CA GLU A 215 -17.43 -21.74 -4.82
C GLU A 215 -17.19 -21.91 -6.31
N ALA A 216 -15.93 -22.17 -6.71
CA ALA A 216 -15.55 -22.46 -8.09
C ALA A 216 -16.16 -23.79 -8.59
N SER A 217 -16.26 -24.80 -7.73
CA SER A 217 -16.91 -26.08 -8.07
C SER A 217 -18.43 -25.97 -8.25
N ASN A 218 -19.07 -24.98 -7.62
CA ASN A 218 -20.52 -24.76 -7.68
C ASN A 218 -20.96 -23.91 -8.89
N HIS A 219 -20.03 -23.35 -9.67
CA HIS A 219 -20.30 -22.65 -10.92
C HIS A 219 -19.85 -23.48 -12.14
N GLU A 220 -20.40 -24.69 -12.29
CA GLU A 220 -20.38 -25.35 -13.61
C GLU A 220 -21.37 -24.62 -14.54
N PRO A 221 -20.96 -24.17 -15.73
CA PRO A 221 -21.90 -23.62 -16.71
C PRO A 221 -22.78 -24.76 -17.22
N THR A 222 -24.09 -24.62 -17.05
CA THR A 222 -25.07 -25.45 -17.76
C THR A 222 -24.80 -25.33 -19.25
N SER A 223 -24.17 -26.34 -19.84
CA SER A 223 -24.01 -26.46 -21.27
C SER A 223 -25.40 -26.63 -21.87
N GLU A 224 -25.84 -25.61 -22.61
CA GLU A 224 -27.01 -25.71 -23.48
C GLU A 224 -26.83 -26.88 -24.44
N GLU A 225 -27.77 -27.82 -24.38
CA GLU A 225 -27.95 -28.88 -25.38
C GLU A 225 -28.23 -28.26 -26.75
N ASN A 226 -27.20 -28.14 -27.59
CA ASN A 226 -27.39 -28.13 -29.03
C ASN A 226 -27.51 -29.58 -29.51
N GLN A 227 -28.74 -30.05 -29.72
CA GLN A 227 -29.01 -31.25 -30.51
C GLN A 227 -29.12 -30.89 -32.00
N PRO A 228 -28.44 -31.61 -32.91
CA PRO A 228 -28.69 -31.54 -34.33
C PRO A 228 -29.63 -32.67 -34.78
N ALA A 229 -30.71 -32.32 -35.47
CA ALA A 229 -31.32 -33.00 -36.63
C ALA A 229 -32.74 -32.45 -36.90
#